data_AF-V7B0D4-F1
#
_entry.id   AF-V7B0D4-F1
#
_cell.length_a   1.000
_cell.length_b   1.000
_cell.length_c   1.000
_cell.angle_alpha   90.00
_cell.angle_beta   90.00
_cell.angle_gamma   90.00
#
_symmetry.space_group_name_H-M   'P 1'
#
loop_
_entity.id
_entity.type
_entity.pdbx_description
1 polymer ?
#
loop_
_entity_poly.entity_id
_entity_poly.type
_entity_poly.pdbx_seq_one_letter_code
_entity_poly.pdbx_strand_id
1 'polypeptide(L)'
;MGKVKIGINGFGRIGRLVARVALQRDDVELVAVNDPFITTDYMTYMFKYDSVHGQWKHHDVTVKDSKTLLFGEKAVTVFGHRNPDEIPWGETGADIVVESTG
;
A
#
# COMPACT_ATOMS: atom_id res chain seq x y z
N MET A 1 -9.91 -12.21 -17.54
CA MET A 1 -9.20 -12.63 -16.32
C MET A 1 -9.31 -11.48 -15.32
N GLY A 2 -9.52 -11.75 -14.03
CA GLY A 2 -9.57 -10.69 -13.01
C GLY A 2 -8.21 -10.01 -12.79
N LYS A 3 -8.19 -8.85 -12.12
CA LYS A 3 -6.94 -8.20 -11.69
C LYS A 3 -6.27 -9.06 -10.62
N VAL A 4 -4.93 -9.12 -10.64
CA VAL A 4 -4.15 -9.77 -9.59
C VAL A 4 -4.13 -8.85 -8.38
N LYS A 5 -4.61 -9.33 -7.23
CA LYS A 5 -4.64 -8.56 -5.99
C LYS A 5 -3.34 -8.73 -5.23
N ILE A 6 -2.75 -7.62 -4.83
CA ILE A 6 -1.48 -7.62 -4.09
C ILE A 6 -1.61 -6.96 -2.72
N GLY A 7 -0.97 -7.57 -1.73
CA GLY A 7 -0.64 -6.97 -0.45
C GLY A 7 0.84 -6.58 -0.42
N ILE A 8 1.21 -5.54 0.33
CA ILE A 8 2.61 -5.15 0.52
C ILE A 8 2.96 -5.23 2.00
N ASN A 9 3.95 -6.05 2.37
CA ASN A 9 4.54 -6.04 3.70
C ASN A 9 5.80 -5.18 3.71
N GLY A 10 5.81 -4.14 4.54
CA GLY A 10 6.84 -3.11 4.59
C GLY A 10 6.58 -1.96 3.62
N PHE A 11 6.23 -0.78 4.13
CA PHE A 11 5.95 0.41 3.30
C PHE A 11 7.16 1.36 3.23
N GLY A 12 8.34 0.74 3.13
CA GLY A 12 9.63 1.39 2.93
C GLY A 12 9.85 1.83 1.48
N ARG A 13 11.12 1.99 1.08
CA ARG A 13 11.48 2.47 -0.26
C ARG A 13 10.92 1.55 -1.36
N ILE A 14 11.14 0.24 -1.26
CA ILE A 14 10.68 -0.72 -2.27
C ILE A 14 9.15 -0.83 -2.26
N GLY A 15 8.53 -1.04 -1.10
CA GLY A 15 7.07 -1.12 -0.99
C GLY A 15 6.33 0.08 -1.58
N ARG A 16 6.80 1.31 -1.32
CA ARG A 16 6.19 2.52 -1.92
C ARG A 16 6.35 2.58 -3.44
N LEU A 17 7.51 2.17 -3.98
CA LEU A 17 7.71 2.16 -5.43
C LEU A 17 6.87 1.08 -6.11
N VAL A 18 6.73 -0.10 -5.48
CA VAL A 18 5.81 -1.14 -5.94
C VAL A 18 4.38 -0.61 -5.96
N ALA A 19 3.92 0.05 -4.89
CA ALA A 19 2.60 0.67 -4.85
C ALA A 19 2.41 1.71 -5.97
N ARG A 20 3.39 2.60 -6.20
CA ARG A 20 3.35 3.59 -7.29
C ARG A 20 3.20 2.95 -8.68
N VAL A 21 3.89 1.83 -8.93
CA VAL A 21 3.78 1.10 -10.21
C VAL A 21 2.44 0.35 -10.30
N ALA A 22 2.04 -0.34 -9.23
CA ALA A 22 0.79 -1.11 -9.19
C ALA A 22 -0.44 -0.22 -9.44
N LEU A 23 -0.45 0.99 -8.88
CA LEU A 23 -1.55 1.95 -9.05
C LEU A 23 -1.72 2.47 -10.47
N GLN A 24 -0.72 2.30 -11.33
CA GLN A 24 -0.73 2.69 -12.76
C GLN A 24 -1.01 1.50 -13.69
N ARG A 25 -1.18 0.30 -13.16
CA ARG A 25 -1.42 -0.92 -13.93
C ARG A 25 -2.90 -1.30 -13.90
N ASP A 26 -3.40 -1.77 -15.04
CA ASP A 26 -4.79 -2.23 -15.16
C ASP A 26 -4.98 -3.71 -14.79
N ASP A 27 -3.89 -4.47 -14.70
CA ASP A 27 -3.88 -5.89 -14.39
C ASP A 27 -3.55 -6.20 -12.92
N VAL A 28 -3.26 -5.17 -12.12
CA VAL A 28 -2.91 -5.28 -10.68
C VAL A 28 -3.84 -4.41 -9.84
N GLU A 29 -4.20 -4.90 -8.67
CA GLU A 29 -4.97 -4.18 -7.66
C GLU A 29 -4.24 -4.23 -6.31
N LEU A 30 -3.83 -3.08 -5.80
CA LEU A 30 -3.31 -2.97 -4.44
C LEU A 30 -4.49 -3.01 -3.46
N VAL A 31 -4.55 -4.04 -2.62
CA VAL A 31 -5.65 -4.22 -1.67
C VAL A 31 -5.25 -3.91 -0.23
N ALA A 32 -3.97 -4.10 0.12
CA ALA A 32 -3.51 -3.88 1.48
C ALA A 32 -2.03 -3.53 1.58
N VAL A 33 -1.68 -2.80 2.65
CA VAL A 33 -0.29 -2.52 3.05
C VAL A 33 -0.14 -2.79 4.55
N ASN A 34 1.00 -3.33 4.97
CA ASN A 34 1.36 -3.50 6.38
C ASN A 34 2.66 -2.77 6.69
N ASP A 35 2.64 -1.92 7.72
CA ASP A 35 3.86 -1.38 8.33
C ASP A 35 3.60 -1.02 9.80
N PRO A 36 4.24 -1.70 10.76
CA PRO A 36 3.98 -1.48 12.19
C PRO A 36 4.62 -0.21 12.76
N PHE A 37 5.39 0.53 11.97
CA PHE A 37 6.19 1.66 12.47
C PHE A 37 5.67 3.03 12.05
N ILE A 38 4.66 3.09 11.16
CA ILE A 38 4.19 4.35 10.58
C ILE A 38 2.66 4.42 10.56
N THR A 39 2.12 5.62 10.75
CA THR A 39 0.67 5.89 10.69
C THR A 39 0.21 6.13 9.25
N THR A 40 -1.10 6.06 8.99
CA THR A 40 -1.69 6.36 7.68
C THR A 40 -1.38 7.78 7.19
N ASP A 41 -1.34 8.76 8.09
CA ASP A 41 -0.91 10.13 7.78
C ASP A 41 0.53 10.17 7.27
N TYR A 42 1.42 9.46 7.96
CA TYR A 42 2.83 9.43 7.59
C TYR A 42 3.08 8.61 6.31
N MET A 43 2.38 7.48 6.14
CA MET A 43 2.35 6.72 4.88
C MET A 43 1.95 7.61 3.71
N THR A 44 0.89 8.41 3.86
CA THR A 44 0.40 9.32 2.83
C THR A 44 1.46 10.36 2.46
N TYR A 45 2.09 10.98 3.47
CA TYR A 45 3.16 11.94 3.25
C TYR A 45 4.35 11.30 2.49
N MET A 46 4.85 10.16 2.97
CA MET A 46 5.98 9.46 2.36
C MET A 46 5.67 8.93 0.96
N PHE A 47 4.41 8.60 0.68
CA PHE A 47 3.97 8.20 -0.65
C PHE A 47 3.87 9.40 -1.60
N LYS A 48 3.30 10.53 -1.14
CA LYS A 48 3.15 11.76 -1.94
C LYS A 48 4.49 12.37 -2.30
N TYR A 49 5.45 12.39 -1.39
CA TYR A 49 6.74 13.07 -1.56
C TYR A 49 7.90 12.07 -1.53
N ASP A 50 8.51 11.84 -2.70
CA ASP A 50 9.73 11.04 -2.83
C ASP A 50 10.87 11.90 -3.39
N SER A 51 12.03 11.87 -2.74
CA SER A 51 13.17 12.72 -3.12
C SER A 51 13.84 12.32 -4.43
N VAL A 52 13.75 11.05 -4.83
CA VAL A 52 14.41 10.52 -6.05
C VAL A 52 13.42 10.50 -7.21
N HIS A 53 12.20 10.04 -6.95
CA HIS A 53 11.16 9.85 -7.98
C HIS A 53 10.15 11.00 -8.03
N GLY A 54 10.35 12.04 -7.24
CA GLY A 54 9.49 13.21 -7.20
C GLY A 54 8.12 12.97 -6.58
N GLN A 55 7.27 13.98 -6.70
CA GLN A 55 5.92 13.96 -6.18
C GLN A 55 5.00 13.03 -6.97
N TRP A 56 4.05 12.41 -6.28
CA TRP A 56 2.96 11.66 -6.92
C TRP A 56 2.00 12.63 -7.62
N LYS A 57 1.75 12.43 -8.93
CA LYS A 57 0.99 13.36 -9.80
C LYS A 57 -0.27 12.77 -10.43
N HIS A 58 -0.65 11.55 -10.05
CA HIS A 58 -1.79 10.87 -10.66
C HIS A 58 -3.07 11.24 -9.90
N HIS A 59 -3.62 10.34 -9.10
CA HIS A 59 -4.78 10.63 -8.23
C HIS A 59 -4.35 11.17 -6.87
N ASP A 60 -5.27 11.82 -6.17
CA ASP A 60 -5.06 12.22 -4.78
C ASP A 60 -4.91 10.99 -3.86
N VAL A 61 -4.15 11.16 -2.79
CA VAL A 61 -3.95 10.15 -1.75
C VAL A 61 -4.40 10.73 -0.42
N THR A 62 -5.47 10.18 0.13
CA THR A 62 -6.10 10.70 1.35
C THR A 62 -6.21 9.61 2.41
N VAL A 63 -6.19 10.04 3.67
CA VAL A 63 -6.47 9.16 4.79
C VAL A 63 -7.98 9.15 5.00
N LYS A 64 -8.59 7.97 4.92
CA LYS A 64 -10.01 7.80 5.29
C LYS A 64 -10.15 7.62 6.79
N ASP A 65 -9.30 6.77 7.36
CA ASP A 65 -9.24 6.45 8.79
C ASP A 65 -7.87 5.83 9.14
N SER A 66 -7.70 5.40 10.39
CA SER A 66 -6.44 4.81 10.88
C SER A 66 -6.07 3.47 10.24
N LYS A 67 -6.98 2.84 9.51
CA LYS A 67 -6.79 1.53 8.88
C LYS A 67 -7.05 1.55 7.37
N THR A 68 -7.24 2.72 6.77
CA THR A 68 -7.62 2.83 5.36
C THR A 68 -7.02 4.06 4.69
N LEU A 69 -6.32 3.82 3.58
CA LEU A 69 -5.87 4.85 2.64
C LEU A 69 -6.74 4.84 1.39
N LEU A 70 -6.99 6.01 0.82
CA LEU A 70 -7.68 6.16 -0.45
C LEU A 70 -6.68 6.64 -1.50
N PHE A 71 -6.61 5.90 -2.61
CA PHE A 71 -5.85 6.24 -3.81
C PHE A 71 -6.87 6.59 -4.91
N GLY A 72 -7.29 7.87 -4.94
CA GLY A 72 -8.50 8.29 -5.63
C GLY A 72 -9.73 7.65 -5.01
N GLU A 73 -10.48 6.86 -5.79
CA GLU A 73 -11.66 6.13 -5.32
C GLU A 73 -11.32 4.74 -4.74
N LYS A 74 -10.08 4.28 -4.90
CA LYS A 74 -9.66 2.94 -4.46
C LYS A 74 -9.28 2.94 -2.98
N ALA A 75 -9.93 2.11 -2.18
CA ALA A 75 -9.59 1.91 -0.77
C ALA A 75 -8.56 0.80 -0.60
N VAL A 76 -7.52 1.08 0.18
CA VAL A 76 -6.44 0.15 0.53
C VAL A 76 -6.41 0.01 2.05
N THR A 77 -6.51 -1.22 2.53
CA THR A 77 -6.45 -1.54 3.96
C THR A 77 -5.03 -1.37 4.47
N VAL A 78 -4.89 -0.79 5.67
CA VAL A 78 -3.62 -0.60 6.35
C VAL A 78 -3.60 -1.43 7.62
N PHE A 79 -2.54 -2.23 7.73
CA PHE A 79 -2.21 -3.01 8.91
C PHE A 79 -0.95 -2.46 9.58
N GLY A 80 -0.80 -2.77 10.86
CA GLY A 80 0.35 -2.37 11.68
C GLY A 80 0.87 -3.52 12.53
N HIS A 81 0.88 -4.75 12.00
CA HIS A 81 1.36 -5.92 12.72
C HIS A 81 2.87 -6.11 12.52
N ARG A 82 3.56 -6.45 13.60
CA ARG A 82 4.99 -6.81 13.57
C ARG A 82 5.21 -8.24 13.12
N ASN A 83 4.37 -9.16 13.59
CA ASN A 83 4.47 -10.57 13.25
C ASN A 83 3.71 -10.81 11.94
N PRO A 84 4.35 -11.34 10.88
CA PRO A 84 3.70 -11.56 9.60
C PRO A 84 2.47 -12.48 9.67
N ASP A 85 2.50 -13.47 10.58
CA ASP A 85 1.42 -14.44 10.77
C ASP A 85 0.13 -13.83 11.33
N GLU A 86 0.20 -12.64 11.92
CA GLU A 86 -0.97 -11.92 12.44
C GLU A 86 -1.67 -11.07 11.39
N ILE A 87 -1.05 -10.84 10.23
CA ILE A 87 -1.61 -9.96 9.21
C ILE A 87 -2.76 -10.69 8.50
N PRO A 88 -4.00 -10.19 8.55
CA PRO A 88 -5.17 -10.91 8.04
C PRO A 88 -5.32 -10.71 6.51
N TRP A 89 -4.33 -11.12 5.73
CA TRP A 89 -4.32 -10.98 4.27
C TRP A 89 -5.56 -11.59 3.60
N GLY A 90 -6.07 -12.70 4.16
CA GLY A 90 -7.27 -13.37 3.68
C GLY A 90 -8.53 -12.48 3.67
N GLU A 91 -8.63 -11.52 4.59
CA GLU A 91 -9.76 -10.57 4.63
C GLU A 91 -9.73 -9.58 3.48
N THR A 92 -8.54 -9.31 2.94
CA THR A 92 -8.30 -8.34 1.86
C THR A 92 -8.36 -8.98 0.47
N GLY A 93 -8.32 -10.31 0.41
CA GLY A 93 -8.30 -11.08 -0.82
C GLY A 93 -7.00 -10.91 -1.63
N ALA A 94 -5.87 -10.64 -0.96
CA ALA A 94 -4.57 -10.59 -1.60
C ALA A 94 -4.18 -11.97 -2.16
N ASP A 95 -3.86 -12.04 -3.46
CA ASP A 95 -3.36 -13.25 -4.12
C ASP A 95 -1.85 -13.39 -3.91
N ILE A 96 -1.13 -12.27 -3.88
CA ILE A 96 0.32 -12.20 -3.74
C ILE A 96 0.68 -11.17 -2.67
N VAL A 97 1.60 -11.54 -1.78
CA VAL A 97 2.21 -10.59 -0.84
C VAL A 97 3.60 -10.23 -1.33
N VAL A 98 3.84 -8.93 -1.52
CA VAL A 98 5.17 -8.38 -1.79
C VAL A 98 5.85 -8.17 -0.45
N GLU A 99 6.78 -9.06 -0.11
CA GLU A 99 7.61 -8.95 1.08
C GLU A 99 8.77 -7.99 0.82
N SER A 100 8.78 -6.86 1.54
CA SER A 100 9.78 -5.80 1.36
C SER A 100 10.21 -5.15 2.68
N THR A 101 10.03 -5.85 3.80
CA THR A 101 10.52 -5.42 5.12
C THR A 101 12.04 -5.59 5.28
N GLY A 102 12.62 -6.60 4.62
CA GLY A 102 14.06 -6.91 4.65
C GLY A 102 14.33 -8.36 4.99
#